data_AF-A0A7V8WN48-F1
#
_entry.id   AF-A0A7V8WN48-F1
#
_cell.length_a   1.000
_cell.length_b   1.000
_cell.length_c   1.000
_cell.angle_alpha   90.00
_cell.angle_beta   90.00
_cell.angle_gamma   90.00
#
_symmetry.space_group_name_H-M   'P 1'
#
loop_
_entity.id
_entity.type
_entity.pdbx_description
1 polymer ?
#
loop_
_entity_poly.entity_id
_entity_poly.type
_entity_poly.pdbx_seq_one_letter_code
_entity_poly.pdbx_strand_id
1 'polypeptide(L)'
;MNQLVKGPTPQERGQGLSSVFSPETAGLVESIGVDQSGAATVSLRDFREELPGLSTSEGGVILIQLLSHTVFQFSSIDQVEYQIEGRCATFWDFLQASGCPVITRSEFQATP
;
A
#
# COMPACT_ATOMS: atom_id res chain seq x y z
N MET A 1 6.20 -4.15 -5.20
CA MET A 1 4.88 -3.49 -5.37
C MET A 1 4.07 -4.04 -6.55
N ASN A 2 4.57 -4.00 -7.80
CA ASN A 2 3.79 -4.45 -8.97
C ASN A 2 3.22 -5.87 -8.89
N GLN A 3 3.88 -6.80 -8.19
CA GLN A 3 3.34 -8.15 -7.97
C GLN A 3 2.26 -8.18 -6.88
N LEU A 4 2.39 -7.37 -5.82
CA LEU A 4 1.37 -7.26 -4.76
C LEU A 4 0.02 -6.82 -5.36
N VAL A 5 0.03 -5.75 -6.16
CA VAL A 5 -1.21 -5.19 -6.73
C VAL A 5 -1.82 -6.05 -7.83
N LYS A 6 -1.13 -7.10 -8.31
CA LYS A 6 -1.74 -8.10 -9.21
C LYS A 6 -2.54 -9.15 -8.44
N GLY A 7 -2.40 -9.18 -7.12
CA GLY A 7 -2.94 -10.23 -6.27
C GLY A 7 -2.24 -11.58 -6.47
N PRO A 8 -2.66 -12.59 -5.68
CA PRO A 8 -2.10 -13.93 -5.76
C PRO A 8 -2.43 -14.61 -7.09
N THR A 9 -1.50 -15.42 -7.57
CA THR A 9 -1.66 -16.31 -8.72
C THR A 9 -2.74 -17.36 -8.47
N PRO A 10 -3.29 -18.01 -9.52
CA PRO A 10 -4.23 -19.11 -9.34
C PRO A 10 -3.70 -20.25 -8.47
N GLN A 11 -2.40 -20.53 -8.52
CA GLN A 11 -1.75 -21.55 -7.70
C GLN A 11 -1.74 -21.14 -6.22
N GLU A 12 -1.36 -19.91 -5.91
CA GLU A 12 -1.36 -19.36 -4.54
C GLU A 12 -2.77 -19.31 -3.95
N ARG A 13 -3.78 -18.97 -4.76
CA ARG A 13 -5.19 -19.06 -4.34
C ARG A 13 -5.60 -20.50 -4.03
N GLY A 14 -5.12 -21.46 -4.81
CA GLY A 14 -5.30 -22.90 -4.55
C GLY A 14 -4.64 -23.36 -3.24
N GLN A 15 -3.71 -22.58 -2.68
CA GLN A 15 -3.07 -22.80 -1.38
C GLN A 15 -3.76 -22.02 -0.24
N GLY A 16 -4.87 -21.34 -0.51
CA GLY A 16 -5.64 -20.57 0.48
C GLY A 16 -5.18 -19.12 0.65
N LEU A 17 -4.25 -18.61 -0.17
CA LEU A 17 -3.87 -17.20 -0.13
C LEU A 17 -4.96 -16.33 -0.75
N SER A 18 -5.36 -15.30 -0.02
CA SER A 18 -6.32 -14.28 -0.45
C SER A 18 -5.70 -12.89 -0.40
N SER A 19 -6.26 -11.96 -1.19
CA SER A 19 -5.86 -10.56 -1.20
C SER A 19 -7.02 -9.70 -1.66
N VAL A 20 -7.02 -8.43 -1.25
CA VAL A 20 -7.89 -7.39 -1.81
C VAL A 20 -7.49 -7.03 -3.24
N PHE A 21 -6.25 -7.34 -3.65
CA PHE A 21 -5.75 -7.13 -4.99
C PHE A 21 -6.08 -8.29 -5.92
N SER A 22 -6.29 -7.97 -7.19
CA SER A 22 -6.64 -8.91 -8.25
C SER A 22 -5.89 -8.57 -9.54
N PRO A 23 -6.02 -9.36 -10.62
CA PRO A 23 -5.46 -9.00 -11.92
C PRO A 23 -6.00 -7.67 -12.45
N GLU A 24 -7.17 -7.21 -11.99
CA GLU A 24 -7.77 -5.92 -12.38
C GLU A 24 -6.96 -4.76 -11.82
N THR A 25 -6.36 -4.93 -10.64
CA THR A 25 -5.54 -3.91 -9.97
C THR A 25 -4.07 -3.94 -10.43
N ALA A 26 -3.72 -4.73 -11.46
CA ALA A 26 -2.35 -4.92 -11.93
C ALA A 26 -1.63 -3.63 -12.37
N GLY A 27 -2.41 -2.62 -12.80
CA GLY A 27 -1.91 -1.32 -13.24
C GLY A 27 -1.92 -0.24 -12.16
N LEU A 28 -2.15 -0.60 -10.90
CA LEU A 28 -2.44 0.36 -9.84
C LEU A 28 -1.25 1.22 -9.44
N VAL A 29 -0.02 0.71 -9.55
CA VAL A 29 1.18 1.50 -9.23
C VAL A 29 1.38 2.56 -10.30
N GLU A 30 1.29 3.83 -9.90
CA GLU A 30 1.58 4.96 -10.77
C GLU A 30 3.08 5.26 -10.78
N SER A 31 3.68 5.42 -9.60
CA SER A 31 5.12 5.70 -9.46
C SER A 31 5.67 5.23 -8.11
N ILE A 32 6.98 4.97 -8.08
CA ILE A 32 7.71 4.66 -6.85
C ILE A 32 9.03 5.46 -6.89
N GLY A 33 9.29 6.22 -5.85
CA GLY A 33 10.55 6.89 -5.59
C GLY A 33 11.21 6.32 -4.34
N VAL A 34 12.54 6.22 -4.35
CA VAL A 34 13.34 5.94 -3.16
C VAL A 34 14.54 6.86 -3.20
N ASP A 35 14.75 7.64 -2.15
CA ASP A 35 15.91 8.52 -2.05
C ASP A 35 17.10 7.84 -1.36
N GLN A 36 18.23 8.55 -1.30
CA GLN A 36 19.47 8.04 -0.70
C GLN A 36 19.40 7.89 0.82
N SER A 37 18.41 8.51 1.48
CA SER A 37 18.20 8.42 2.92
C SER A 37 17.30 7.26 3.33
N GLY A 38 16.77 6.50 2.35
CA GLY A 38 15.84 5.40 2.61
C GLY A 38 14.38 5.86 2.76
N ALA A 39 14.03 7.07 2.32
CA ALA A 39 12.65 7.52 2.24
C ALA A 39 12.02 7.06 0.92
N ALA A 40 10.93 6.31 1.01
CA ALA A 40 10.16 5.87 -0.14
C ALA A 40 8.89 6.72 -0.33
N THR A 41 8.51 6.93 -1.58
CA THR A 41 7.20 7.45 -1.97
C THR A 41 6.54 6.43 -2.87
N VAL A 42 5.32 6.01 -2.55
CA VAL A 42 4.52 5.12 -3.39
C VAL A 42 3.25 5.84 -3.79
N SER A 43 3.13 6.15 -5.08
CA SER A 43 1.90 6.70 -5.65
C SER A 43 1.13 5.62 -6.38
N LEU A 44 -0.15 5.51 -6.05
CA LEU A 44 -1.12 4.65 -6.72
C LEU A 44 -2.03 5.49 -7.61
N ARG A 45 -2.57 4.90 -8.67
CA ARG A 45 -3.68 5.50 -9.42
C ARG A 45 -4.92 5.55 -8.52
N ASP A 46 -5.92 6.33 -8.92
CA ASP A 46 -7.19 6.37 -8.18
C ASP A 46 -7.91 5.01 -8.25
N PHE A 47 -7.94 4.29 -7.12
CA PHE A 47 -8.59 2.99 -6.97
C PHE A 47 -9.89 3.05 -6.17
N ARG A 48 -10.34 4.25 -5.79
CA ARG A 48 -11.42 4.40 -4.79
C ARG A 48 -12.75 3.83 -5.29
N GLU A 49 -12.98 3.84 -6.60
CA GLU A 49 -14.15 3.22 -7.22
C GLU A 49 -14.01 1.70 -7.38
N GLU A 50 -12.80 1.20 -7.65
CA GLU A 50 -12.53 -0.23 -7.89
C GLU A 50 -12.48 -1.02 -6.57
N LEU A 51 -11.99 -0.41 -5.49
CA LEU A 51 -11.79 -1.04 -4.18
C LEU A 51 -12.45 -0.22 -3.06
N PRO A 52 -13.75 0.06 -3.11
CA PRO A 52 -14.42 0.96 -2.15
C PRO A 52 -14.37 0.43 -0.70
N GLY A 53 -14.29 -0.89 -0.52
CA GLY A 53 -14.19 -1.53 0.80
C GLY A 53 -12.91 -1.17 1.57
N LEU A 54 -11.87 -0.66 0.89
CA LEU A 54 -10.63 -0.23 1.54
C LEU A 54 -10.76 1.08 2.33
N SER A 55 -11.86 1.83 2.15
CA SER A 55 -12.17 3.01 2.95
C SER A 55 -12.71 2.70 4.35
N THR A 56 -13.08 1.44 4.60
CA THR A 56 -13.54 0.99 5.92
C THR A 56 -12.36 0.87 6.88
N SER A 57 -12.62 0.90 8.20
CA SER A 57 -11.55 0.78 9.20
C SER A 57 -10.71 -0.51 9.03
N GLU A 58 -11.37 -1.65 8.77
CA GLU A 58 -10.66 -2.92 8.55
C GLU A 58 -9.93 -2.94 7.20
N GLY A 59 -10.60 -2.51 6.12
CA GLY A 59 -10.01 -2.46 4.79
C GLY A 59 -8.80 -1.54 4.71
N GLY A 60 -8.83 -0.40 5.39
CA GLY A 60 -7.71 0.55 5.46
C GLY A 60 -6.50 -0.05 6.17
N VAL A 61 -6.72 -0.75 7.29
CA VAL A 61 -5.65 -1.47 8.00
C VAL A 61 -5.03 -2.54 7.10
N ILE A 62 -5.86 -3.34 6.41
CA ILE A 62 -5.38 -4.37 5.47
C ILE A 62 -4.54 -3.74 4.36
N LEU A 63 -5.01 -2.64 3.76
CA LEU A 63 -4.27 -1.93 2.71
C LEU A 63 -2.90 -1.48 3.20
N ILE A 64 -2.86 -0.77 4.33
CA ILE A 64 -1.61 -0.26 4.91
C ILE A 64 -0.65 -1.41 5.24
N GLN A 65 -1.14 -2.51 5.80
CA GLN A 65 -0.31 -3.68 6.11
C GLN A 65 0.30 -4.30 4.87
N LEU A 66 -0.50 -4.55 3.82
CA LEU A 66 -0.01 -5.16 2.58
C LEU A 66 1.05 -4.30 1.89
N LEU A 67 0.79 -2.99 1.79
CA LEU A 67 1.74 -2.05 1.19
C LEU A 67 3.02 -1.96 2.03
N SER A 68 2.89 -1.78 3.35
CA SER A 68 4.04 -1.55 4.24
C SER A 68 4.90 -2.80 4.42
N HIS A 69 4.31 -4.00 4.50
CA HIS A 69 5.07 -5.25 4.44
C HIS A 69 5.91 -5.34 3.16
N THR A 70 5.32 -4.98 2.02
CA THR A 70 5.99 -5.03 0.72
C THR A 70 7.09 -3.98 0.57
N VAL A 71 6.96 -2.82 1.22
CA VAL A 71 7.99 -1.79 1.23
C VAL A 71 9.11 -2.16 2.18
N PHE A 72 8.79 -2.49 3.44
CA PHE A 72 9.80 -2.72 4.47
C PHE A 72 10.50 -4.07 4.40
N GLN A 73 10.09 -4.97 3.48
CA GLN A 73 10.89 -6.15 3.13
C GLN A 73 12.32 -5.77 2.67
N PHE A 74 12.50 -4.56 2.10
CA PHE A 74 13.80 -4.04 1.70
C PHE A 74 14.42 -3.27 2.86
N SER A 75 15.47 -3.81 3.49
CA SER A 75 16.08 -3.24 4.70
C SER A 75 16.62 -1.82 4.56
N SER A 76 16.85 -1.34 3.34
CA SER A 76 17.34 0.01 3.05
C SER A 76 16.26 1.10 3.08
N ILE A 77 14.99 0.75 3.28
CA ILE A 77 13.88 1.72 3.35
C ILE A 77 13.49 1.93 4.81
N ASP A 78 13.59 3.14 5.32
CA ASP A 78 13.29 3.44 6.72
C ASP A 78 11.92 4.06 6.92
N GLN A 79 11.35 4.65 5.87
CA GLN A 79 10.04 5.28 5.92
C GLN A 79 9.36 5.31 4.55
N VAL A 80 8.04 5.44 4.55
CA VAL A 80 7.24 5.52 3.31
C VAL A 80 6.09 6.51 3.41
N GLU A 81 5.93 7.32 2.37
CA GLU A 81 4.74 8.13 2.11
C GLU A 81 3.87 7.45 1.04
N TYR A 82 2.56 7.36 1.30
CA TYR A 82 1.58 6.84 0.36
C TYR A 82 0.75 7.96 -0.27
N GLN A 83 0.47 7.82 -1.56
CA GLN A 83 -0.24 8.81 -2.36
C GLN A 83 -1.25 8.15 -3.30
N ILE A 84 -2.30 8.91 -3.64
CA ILE A 84 -3.17 8.65 -4.80
C ILE A 84 -2.92 9.79 -5.78
N GLU A 85 -2.56 9.47 -7.02
CA GLU A 85 -2.27 10.43 -8.11
C GLU A 85 -1.33 11.56 -7.66
N GLY A 86 -0.24 11.19 -6.98
CA GLY A 86 0.77 12.13 -6.51
C GLY A 86 0.39 12.92 -5.25
N ARG A 87 -0.77 12.64 -4.63
CA ARG A 87 -1.30 13.37 -3.48
C ARG A 87 -1.47 12.49 -2.26
N CYS A 88 -0.70 12.80 -1.21
CA CYS A 88 -0.79 12.11 0.09
C CYS A 88 -2.14 12.33 0.77
N ALA A 89 -2.68 13.56 0.71
CA ALA A 89 -3.98 13.88 1.31
C ALA A 89 -5.10 13.03 0.72
N THR A 90 -5.11 12.82 -0.61
CA THR A 90 -6.12 11.98 -1.27
C THR A 90 -6.08 10.52 -0.79
N PHE A 91 -4.89 9.99 -0.51
CA PHE A 91 -4.73 8.65 0.05
C PHE A 91 -5.25 8.57 1.50
N TRP A 92 -4.83 9.51 2.36
CA TRP A 92 -5.16 9.46 3.79
C TRP A 92 -6.60 9.89 4.09
N ASP A 93 -7.17 10.83 3.33
CA ASP A 93 -8.58 11.21 3.41
C ASP A 93 -9.48 10.02 3.04
N PHE A 94 -9.08 9.21 2.04
CA PHE A 94 -9.79 7.97 1.69
C PHE A 94 -9.81 6.97 2.84
N LEU A 95 -8.74 6.92 3.65
CA LEU A 95 -8.64 6.12 4.87
C LEU A 95 -9.22 6.81 6.11
N GLN A 96 -9.84 7.99 5.95
CA GLN A 96 -10.42 8.78 7.03
C GLN A 96 -9.39 9.20 8.10
N ALA A 97 -8.13 9.27 7.72
CA ALA A 97 -7.04 9.74 8.56
C ALA A 97 -6.73 11.21 8.26
N SER A 98 -6.21 11.94 9.24
CA SER A 98 -5.85 13.35 9.07
C SER A 98 -4.39 13.53 8.63
N GLY A 99 -4.17 14.48 7.72
CA GLY A 99 -2.84 14.89 7.28
C GLY A 99 -2.20 13.94 6.27
N CYS A 100 -0.87 13.92 6.24
CA CYS A 100 -0.08 13.03 5.40
C CYS A 100 0.96 12.30 6.24
N PRO A 101 0.53 11.38 7.13
CA PRO A 101 1.47 10.64 7.93
C PRO A 101 2.41 9.82 7.04
N VAL A 102 3.68 9.87 7.37
CA VAL A 102 4.70 8.96 6.87
C VAL A 102 4.74 7.78 7.83
N ILE A 103 4.80 6.56 7.29
CA ILE A 103 4.96 5.36 8.11
C ILE A 103 6.45 5.06 8.22
N THR A 104 6.98 4.93 9.42
CA THR A 104 8.36 4.46 9.63
C THR A 104 8.41 2.94 9.80
N ARG A 105 9.54 2.34 9.44
CA ARG A 105 9.82 0.91 9.69
C ARG A 105 9.66 0.57 11.17
N SER A 106 10.17 1.42 12.06
CA SER A 106 10.12 1.22 13.51
C SER A 106 8.68 1.17 14.02
N GLU A 107 7.81 2.07 13.56
CA GLU A 107 6.40 2.08 13.96
C GLU A 107 5.66 0.86 13.41
N PHE A 108 5.94 0.51 12.15
CA PHE A 108 5.34 -0.67 11.52
C PHE A 108 5.70 -1.96 12.26
N GLN A 109 6.96 -2.12 12.66
CA GLN A 109 7.44 -3.28 13.42
C GLN A 109 6.96 -3.32 14.88
N ALA A 110 6.56 -2.18 15.44
CA ALA A 110 6.00 -2.08 16.78
C ALA A 110 4.50 -2.44 16.84
N THR A 111 3.85 -2.62 15.69
CA THR A 111 2.46 -3.06 15.62
C THR A 111 2.40 -4.57 15.89
N PRO A 112 1.57 -5.03 16.86
CA PRO A 112 1.51 -6.43 17.28
C PRO A 112 0.97 -7.39 16.21
#